data_AF-A0A7C3BRM5-F1
#
_entry.id   AF-A0A7C3BRM5-F1
#
_cell.length_a   1.000
_cell.length_b   1.000
_cell.length_c   1.000
_cell.angle_alpha   90.00
_cell.angle_beta   90.00
_cell.angle_gamma   90.00
#
_symmetry.space_group_name_H-M   'P 1'
#
loop_
_entity.id
_entity.type
_entity.pdbx_description
1 polymer ?
#
loop_
_entity_poly.entity_id
_entity_poly.type
_entity_poly.pdbx_seq_one_letter_code
_entity_poly.pdbx_strand_id
1 'polypeptide(L)'
;MTPTDVKIGETVTIRVQVANRGGEEGTYVVEIKIDGVVVETRQVTLDAEASQTLTFTTSEDSAGIYLVDIDDLSASFTVTKPVIEEEPSGTNWGLIGGIIGGVVVIAAIAVIVIMRRRRV
;
A
#
# COMPACT_ATOMS: atom_id res chain seq x y z
N MET A 1 17.69 6.89 3.06
CA MET A 1 16.24 6.74 3.28
C MET A 1 15.95 5.30 3.66
N THR A 2 15.07 5.06 4.63
CA THR A 2 14.78 3.71 5.13
C THR A 2 13.39 3.64 5.80
N PRO A 3 12.59 2.60 5.55
CA PRO A 3 12.70 1.64 4.43
C PRO A 3 12.36 2.31 3.07
N THR A 4 12.68 1.64 1.96
CA THR A 4 12.34 2.10 0.60
C THR A 4 11.06 1.46 0.05
N ASP A 5 10.52 0.46 0.74
CA ASP A 5 9.29 -0.22 0.37
C ASP A 5 8.41 -0.27 1.62
N VAL A 6 7.24 0.35 1.51
CA VAL A 6 6.29 0.53 2.61
C VAL A 6 4.88 0.21 2.15
N LYS A 7 3.98 -0.05 3.09
CA LYS A 7 2.55 -0.08 2.83
C LYS A 7 1.95 1.33 2.94
N ILE A 8 0.77 1.51 2.37
CA ILE A 8 -0.04 2.71 2.56
C ILE A 8 -0.10 3.08 4.05
N GLY A 9 0.22 4.34 4.36
CA GLY A 9 0.22 4.90 5.71
C GLY A 9 1.42 4.55 6.59
N GLU A 10 2.34 3.69 6.13
CA GLU A 10 3.60 3.42 6.87
C GLU A 10 4.60 4.57 6.67
N THR A 11 5.47 4.76 7.67
CA THR A 11 6.41 5.88 7.72
C THR A 11 7.74 5.54 7.05
N VAL A 12 8.22 6.46 6.21
CA VAL A 12 9.56 6.45 5.62
C VAL A 12 10.42 7.49 6.30
N THR A 13 11.64 7.11 6.71
CA THR A 13 12.61 8.04 7.30
C THR A 13 13.67 8.48 6.28
N ILE A 14 13.78 9.78 6.08
CA ILE A 14 14.76 10.44 5.21
C ILE A 14 15.82 11.11 6.09
N ARG A 15 17.09 10.89 5.77
CA ARG A 15 18.24 11.47 6.48
C ARG A 15 19.19 12.08 5.48
N VAL A 16 19.58 13.34 5.72
CA VAL A 16 20.53 14.10 4.90
C VAL A 16 21.53 14.80 5.80
N GLN A 17 22.79 14.84 5.39
CA GLN A 17 23.84 15.56 6.10
C GLN A 17 24.12 16.87 5.39
N VAL A 18 24.02 17.98 6.13
CA VAL A 18 24.40 19.31 5.70
C VAL A 18 25.74 19.64 6.32
N ALA A 19 26.69 20.14 5.54
CA ALA A 19 28.03 20.49 6.02
C ALA A 19 28.42 21.88 5.50
N ASN A 20 28.85 22.75 6.41
CA ASN A 20 29.50 24.01 6.07
C ASN A 20 31.00 23.73 5.85
N ARG A 21 31.49 23.99 4.64
CA ARG A 21 32.92 23.85 4.26
C ARG A 21 33.63 25.20 4.15
N GLY A 22 32.99 26.26 4.65
CA GLY A 22 33.53 27.59 4.73
C GLY A 22 34.18 27.86 6.08
N GLY A 23 35.00 28.91 6.13
CA GLY A 23 35.70 29.37 7.34
C GLY A 23 34.87 30.28 8.26
N GLU A 24 33.60 30.49 7.97
CA GLU A 24 32.68 31.37 8.73
C GLU A 24 31.33 30.68 8.95
N GLU A 25 30.55 31.16 9.91
CA GLU A 25 29.18 30.70 10.14
C GLU A 25 28.31 30.96 8.90
N GLY A 26 27.48 29.98 8.55
CA GLY A 26 26.58 30.05 7.41
C GLY A 26 25.18 29.56 7.76
N THR A 27 24.17 30.17 7.13
CA THR A 27 22.78 29.70 7.18
C THR A 27 22.33 29.22 5.82
N TYR A 28 21.67 28.06 5.78
CA TYR A 28 21.16 27.43 4.58
C TYR A 28 19.73 26.94 4.78
N VAL A 29 18.91 26.99 3.73
CA VAL A 29 17.54 26.48 3.73
C VAL A 29 17.49 25.23 2.87
N VAL A 30 17.19 24.10 3.49
CA VAL A 30 17.00 22.81 2.82
C VAL A 30 15.54 22.68 2.42
N GLU A 31 15.27 22.47 1.13
CA GLU A 31 13.94 22.13 0.61
C GLU A 31 13.86 20.63 0.32
N ILE A 32 12.83 19.98 0.84
CA ILE A 32 12.52 18.59 0.52
C ILE A 32 11.32 18.57 -0.39
N LYS A 33 11.47 17.92 -1.54
CA LYS A 33 10.42 17.76 -2.53
C LYS A 33 10.02 16.31 -2.66
N ILE A 34 8.72 16.06 -2.79
CA ILE A 34 8.17 14.78 -3.20
C ILE A 34 7.42 15.00 -4.51
N ASP A 35 7.79 14.26 -5.55
CA ASP A 35 7.26 14.40 -6.92
C ASP A 35 7.28 15.85 -7.44
N GLY A 36 8.37 16.56 -7.14
CA GLY A 36 8.58 17.96 -7.52
C GLY A 36 7.85 19.00 -6.65
N VAL A 37 7.06 18.58 -5.66
CA VAL A 37 6.34 19.47 -4.75
C VAL A 37 7.09 19.61 -3.44
N VAL A 38 7.34 20.85 -2.99
CA VAL A 38 7.98 21.11 -1.68
C VAL A 38 7.04 20.66 -0.56
N VAL A 39 7.44 19.63 0.18
CA VAL A 39 6.68 19.07 1.31
C VAL A 39 7.17 19.60 2.66
N GLU A 40 8.45 19.99 2.74
CA GLU A 40 9.04 20.53 3.96
C GLU A 40 10.23 21.45 3.62
N THR A 41 10.40 22.49 4.43
CA THR A 41 11.54 23.42 4.36
C THR A 41 12.19 23.52 5.73
N ARG A 42 13.52 23.40 5.81
CA ARG A 42 14.26 23.49 7.08
C ARG A 42 15.45 24.41 6.97
N GLN A 43 15.44 25.47 7.77
CA GLN A 43 16.59 26.35 7.93
C GLN A 43 17.60 25.73 8.91
N VAL A 44 18.87 25.79 8.56
CA VAL A 44 19.99 25.28 9.35
C VAL A 44 21.09 26.32 9.38
N THR A 45 21.60 26.61 10.57
CA THR A 45 22.77 27.48 10.77
C THR A 45 23.91 26.61 11.31
N LEU A 46 25.08 26.69 10.67
CA LEU A 46 26.26 25.91 11.02
C LEU A 46 27.47 26.82 11.16
N ASP A 47 28.23 26.59 12.22
CA ASP A 47 29.57 27.17 12.39
C ASP A 47 30.51 26.76 11.24
N ALA A 48 31.66 27.42 11.16
CA ALA A 48 32.73 27.06 10.25
C ALA A 48 33.11 25.57 10.40
N GLU A 49 33.26 24.87 9.27
CA GLU A 49 33.61 23.44 9.20
C GLU A 49 32.62 22.48 9.92
N ALA A 50 31.47 22.95 10.40
CA ALA A 50 30.50 22.12 11.12
C ALA A 50 29.58 21.35 10.16
N SER A 51 29.04 20.24 10.65
CA SER A 51 28.01 19.47 9.93
C SER A 51 26.89 19.02 10.85
N GLN A 52 25.68 18.89 10.29
CA GLN A 52 24.49 18.42 10.99
C GLN A 52 23.74 17.42 10.12
N THR A 53 23.23 16.36 10.75
CA THR A 53 22.31 15.43 10.10
C THR A 53 20.88 15.86 10.38
N LEU A 54 20.11 16.09 9.33
CA LEU A 54 18.68 16.34 9.40
C LEU A 54 17.92 15.04 9.16
N THR A 55 16.89 14.83 9.96
CA THR A 55 15.98 13.68 9.86
C THR A 55 14.57 14.17 9.62
N PHE A 56 13.91 13.52 8.68
CA PHE A 56 12.57 13.83 8.19
C PHE A 56 11.79 12.54 8.04
N THR A 57 10.48 12.62 8.21
CA THR A 57 9.58 11.46 8.09
C THR A 57 8.39 11.82 7.24
N THR A 58 8.03 10.93 6.32
CA THR A 58 6.83 11.07 5.48
C THR A 58 6.05 9.76 5.44
N SER A 59 4.79 9.83 5.05
CA SER A 59 3.90 8.68 4.82
C SER A 59 2.89 9.04 3.75
N GLU A 60 2.64 8.12 2.83
CA GLU A 60 1.72 8.33 1.71
C GLU A 60 0.50 7.44 1.83
N ASP A 61 -0.66 7.98 1.44
CA ASP A 61 -1.95 7.30 1.53
C ASP A 61 -2.31 6.49 0.26
N SER A 62 -1.50 6.65 -0.78
CA SER A 62 -1.75 6.11 -2.11
C SER A 62 -0.60 5.22 -2.54
N ALA A 63 -0.93 4.12 -3.22
CA ALA A 63 0.10 3.23 -3.75
C ALA A 63 0.76 3.86 -4.98
N GLY A 64 2.09 3.83 -5.04
CA GLY A 64 2.86 4.50 -6.07
C GLY A 64 4.36 4.46 -5.81
N ILE A 65 5.13 4.99 -6.75
CA ILE A 65 6.56 5.29 -6.58
C ILE A 65 6.65 6.79 -6.39
N TYR A 66 7.31 7.21 -5.31
CA TYR A 66 7.46 8.60 -4.93
C TYR A 66 8.92 9.01 -5.06
N LEU A 67 9.19 10.06 -5.83
CA LEU A 67 10.51 10.63 -6.00
C LEU A 67 10.76 11.68 -4.93
N VAL A 68 11.84 11.55 -4.17
CA VAL A 68 12.30 12.50 -3.16
C VAL A 68 13.50 13.26 -3.70
N ASP A 69 13.39 14.58 -3.77
CA ASP A 69 14.47 15.46 -4.19
C ASP A 69 14.87 16.41 -3.05
N ILE A 70 16.17 16.52 -2.80
CA ILE A 70 16.78 17.46 -1.85
C ILE A 70 17.99 18.07 -2.55
N ASP A 71 17.85 19.29 -3.04
CA ASP A 71 18.83 19.96 -3.90
C ASP A 71 19.27 19.08 -5.09
N ASP A 72 20.55 18.71 -5.16
CA ASP A 72 21.11 17.86 -6.22
C ASP A 72 21.01 16.35 -5.91
N LEU A 73 20.36 15.97 -4.79
CA LEU A 73 20.18 14.58 -4.38
C LEU A 73 18.77 14.10 -4.71
N SER A 74 18.68 12.95 -5.37
CA SER A 74 17.40 12.28 -5.66
C SER A 74 17.39 10.84 -5.15
N ALA A 75 16.26 10.41 -4.60
CA ALA A 75 15.99 9.04 -4.16
C ALA A 75 14.50 8.70 -4.39
N SER A 76 14.09 7.43 -4.27
CA SER A 76 12.68 7.06 -4.36
C SER A 76 12.29 5.95 -3.39
N PHE A 77 11.01 5.94 -3.00
CA PHE A 77 10.40 4.86 -2.23
C PHE A 77 9.09 4.41 -2.86
N THR A 78 8.74 3.14 -2.64
CA THR A 78 7.54 2.49 -3.17
C THR A 78 6.53 2.31 -2.05
N VAL A 79 5.28 2.66 -2.33
CA VAL A 79 4.13 2.47 -1.45
C VAL A 79 3.21 1.44 -2.08
N THR A 80 2.92 0.38 -1.33
CA THR A 80 2.13 -0.76 -1.80
C THR A 80 0.82 -0.88 -1.04
N LYS A 81 -0.19 -1.46 -1.70
CA LYS A 81 -1.45 -1.80 -1.01
C LYS A 81 -1.21 -2.98 -0.07
N PRO A 82 -1.91 -3.03 1.08
CA PRO A 82 -1.93 -4.24 1.89
C PRO A 82 -2.47 -5.40 1.05
N VAL A 83 -1.84 -6.57 1.18
CA VAL A 83 -2.37 -7.82 0.64
C VAL A 83 -3.60 -8.17 1.47
N ILE A 84 -4.79 -8.00 0.90
CA ILE A 84 -6.01 -8.53 1.48
C ILE A 84 -6.09 -9.98 0.99
N GLU A 85 -5.82 -10.93 1.88
CA GLU A 85 -6.10 -12.34 1.61
C GLU A 85 -7.63 -12.48 1.52
N GLU A 86 -8.15 -12.49 0.29
CA GLU A 86 -9.55 -12.83 0.07
C GLU A 86 -9.75 -14.31 0.39
N GLU A 87 -10.21 -14.58 1.62
CA GLU A 87 -10.81 -15.88 1.96
C GLU A 87 -11.83 -16.22 0.87
N PRO A 88 -11.74 -17.39 0.22
CA PRO A 88 -12.62 -17.73 -0.88
C PRO A 88 -14.06 -17.61 -0.39
N SER A 89 -14.80 -16.66 -0.96
CA SER A 89 -16.21 -16.44 -0.62
C SER A 89 -16.92 -17.79 -0.66
N GLY A 90 -17.34 -18.26 0.51
CA GLY A 90 -17.83 -19.61 0.71
C GLY A 90 -19.07 -19.85 -0.15
N THR A 91 -18.86 -20.38 -1.35
CA THR A 91 -19.94 -20.89 -2.18
C THR A 91 -20.56 -22.04 -1.41
N ASN A 92 -21.80 -21.84 -0.93
CA ASN A 92 -22.49 -22.81 -0.08
C ASN A 92 -22.89 -24.04 -0.89
N TRP A 93 -22.00 -25.03 -0.96
CA TRP A 93 -22.20 -26.30 -1.64
C TRP A 93 -23.41 -27.08 -1.11
N GLY A 94 -23.81 -26.86 0.14
CA GLY A 94 -25.00 -27.45 0.74
C GLY A 94 -26.30 -27.00 0.05
N LEU A 95 -26.38 -25.74 -0.38
CA LEU A 95 -27.55 -25.22 -1.11
C LEU A 95 -27.64 -25.83 -2.52
N ILE A 96 -26.51 -25.94 -3.22
CA ILE A 96 -26.47 -26.52 -4.58
C ILE A 96 -26.79 -28.02 -4.54
N GLY A 97 -26.23 -28.75 -3.57
CA GLY A 97 -26.49 -30.19 -3.39
C GLY A 97 -27.95 -30.51 -3.03
N GLY A 98 -28.58 -29.70 -2.18
CA GLY A 98 -29.99 -29.86 -1.80
C GLY A 98 -30.96 -29.66 -2.98
N ILE A 99 -30.70 -28.68 -3.84
CA ILE A 99 -31.52 -28.41 -5.03
C ILE A 99 -31.47 -29.59 -6.00
N ILE A 100 -30.28 -30.12 -6.31
CA ILE A 100 -30.11 -31.24 -7.24
C ILE A 100 -30.81 -32.50 -6.69
N GLY A 101 -30.60 -32.83 -5.41
CA GLY A 101 -31.25 -33.98 -4.77
C GLY A 101 -32.78 -33.88 -4.80
N GLY A 102 -33.33 -32.70 -4.49
CA GLY A 102 -34.78 -32.46 -4.52
C GLY A 102 -35.40 -32.65 -5.92
N VAL A 103 -34.76 -32.13 -6.98
CA VAL A 103 -35.26 -32.26 -8.35
C VAL A 103 -35.29 -33.71 -8.81
N VAL A 104 -34.26 -34.51 -8.50
CA VAL A 104 -34.21 -35.94 -8.84
C VAL A 104 -35.31 -36.71 -8.11
N VAL A 105 -35.54 -36.43 -6.83
CA VAL A 105 -36.61 -37.07 -6.05
C VAL A 105 -37.99 -36.71 -6.61
N ILE A 106 -38.24 -35.44 -6.93
CA ILE A 106 -39.52 -35.00 -7.52
C ILE A 106 -39.74 -35.67 -8.88
N ALA A 107 -38.72 -35.72 -9.75
CA ALA A 107 -38.82 -36.39 -11.04
C ALA A 107 -39.08 -37.90 -10.89
N ALA A 108 -38.39 -38.58 -9.96
CA ALA A 108 -38.62 -40.00 -9.68
C ALA A 108 -40.04 -40.27 -9.17
N ILE A 109 -40.55 -39.44 -8.24
CA ILE A 109 -41.93 -39.52 -7.75
C ILE A 109 -42.92 -39.31 -8.89
N ALA A 110 -42.71 -38.30 -9.74
CA ALA A 110 -43.57 -38.03 -10.89
C ALA A 110 -43.59 -39.22 -11.87
N VAL A 111 -42.44 -39.80 -12.19
CA VAL A 111 -42.33 -41.01 -13.04
C VAL A 111 -43.07 -42.18 -12.42
N ILE A 112 -42.90 -42.44 -11.11
CA ILE A 112 -43.59 -43.52 -10.41
C ILE A 112 -45.11 -43.31 -10.46
N VAL A 113 -45.60 -42.09 -10.22
CA VAL A 113 -47.03 -41.76 -10.28
C VAL A 113 -47.58 -41.94 -11.69
N ILE A 114 -46.87 -41.48 -12.73
CA ILE A 114 -47.27 -41.66 -14.13
C ILE A 114 -47.32 -43.15 -14.50
N MET A 115 -46.33 -43.94 -14.08
CA MET A 115 -46.30 -45.38 -14.35
C MET A 115 -47.44 -46.12 -13.65
N ARG A 116 -47.82 -45.73 -12.42
CA ARG A 116 -48.96 -46.31 -11.70
C ARG A 116 -50.30 -45.97 -12.36
N ARG A 117 -50.47 -44.75 -12.87
CA ARG A 117 -51.70 -44.33 -13.59
C ARG A 117 -51.87 -45.00 -14.95
N ARG A 118 -50.79 -45.47 -15.58
CA ARG A 118 -50.83 -46.20 -16.87
C ARG A 118 -51.10 -47.70 -16.74
N ARG A 119 -51.07 -48.25 -15.51
CA ARG A 119 -51.28 -49.68 -15.23
C ARG A 119 -52.70 -50.00 -14.71
N VAL A 120 -53.57 -48.99 -14.62
CA VAL A 120 -55.01 -49.10 -14.34
C VAL A 120 -55.74 -48.78 -15.62
#